data_AF-A0A0W8I407-F1
#
_entry.id   AF-A0A0W8I407-F1
#
_cell.length_a   1.000
_cell.length_b   1.000
_cell.length_c   1.000
_cell.angle_alpha   90.00
_cell.angle_beta   90.00
_cell.angle_gamma   90.00
#
_symmetry.space_group_name_H-M   'P 1'
#
loop_
_entity.id
_entity.type
_entity.pdbx_description
1 polymer ?
#
loop_
_entity_poly.entity_id
_entity_poly.type
_entity_poly.pdbx_seq_one_letter_code
_entity_poly.pdbx_strand_id
1 'polypeptide(L)'
;MNPARHPSPDPGRTAFTAHPGFRAGRWLLAVPAHLTMVAGVLAVVVTAAPTALVAESSPLPPEAVAATPAPSPSPTGTAGTEVTGVTASPEPTDGWDPASEALVALHSLEVADTGSMAGYDRSARFGDWIDADDDCASTRDEILARDLTDMTTEDGCTVASGTLDDPYTGELVRFTRGVTTSSDVQIDHVVAAGNAWASGARDLSQAERVAFYNDPLNLLAVAGPVNASKSDSPADEWLPPEESFRCEYVATQIAVKAEYGLQVTTAEKAAMAGVLSTCPGQELPTDHRNEDPR
;
A
#
# COMPACT_ATOMS: atom_id res chain seq x y z
N MET A 1 52.04 -23.01 -40.04
CA MET A 1 50.98 -22.00 -40.23
C MET A 1 49.73 -22.49 -39.51
N ASN A 2 49.26 -21.78 -38.49
CA ASN A 2 48.15 -22.15 -37.62
C ASN A 2 47.23 -20.92 -37.52
N PRO A 3 45.94 -20.99 -37.90
CA PRO A 3 45.05 -19.83 -37.79
C PRO A 3 44.59 -19.61 -36.35
N ALA A 4 44.65 -18.35 -35.92
CA ALA A 4 44.44 -17.88 -34.56
C ALA A 4 43.01 -18.09 -34.07
N ARG A 5 42.89 -18.50 -32.80
CA ARG A 5 41.65 -18.50 -32.01
C ARG A 5 41.38 -17.09 -31.48
N HIS A 6 40.17 -16.59 -31.72
CA HIS A 6 39.64 -15.42 -31.03
C HIS A 6 39.13 -15.81 -29.63
N PRO A 7 39.40 -15.03 -28.57
CA PRO A 7 38.76 -15.21 -27.27
C PRO A 7 37.41 -14.47 -27.19
N SER A 8 36.39 -15.16 -26.66
CA SER A 8 35.09 -14.60 -26.24
C SER A 8 35.25 -13.69 -25.01
N PRO A 9 34.46 -12.60 -24.90
CA PRO A 9 34.39 -11.81 -23.67
C PRO A 9 33.35 -12.37 -22.68
N ASP A 10 33.73 -12.28 -21.41
CA ASP A 10 33.02 -12.60 -20.17
C ASP A 10 32.00 -11.49 -19.81
N PRO A 11 30.72 -11.78 -19.53
CA PRO A 11 29.79 -10.79 -18.97
C PRO A 11 29.69 -10.98 -17.45
N GLY A 12 30.70 -10.50 -16.74
CA GLY A 12 30.66 -10.30 -15.30
C GLY A 12 30.74 -8.80 -14.96
N ARG A 13 29.76 -8.33 -14.17
CA ARG A 13 29.75 -7.06 -13.41
C ARG A 13 29.67 -5.75 -14.21
N THR A 14 28.46 -5.21 -14.35
CA THR A 14 28.25 -3.78 -14.52
C THR A 14 28.00 -3.12 -13.17
N ALA A 15 29.01 -2.41 -12.69
CA ALA A 15 28.91 -1.46 -11.60
C ALA A 15 28.12 -0.22 -12.05
N PHE A 16 27.15 0.20 -11.23
CA PHE A 16 26.48 1.49 -11.37
C PHE A 16 27.52 2.62 -11.23
N THR A 17 27.73 3.36 -12.31
CA THR A 17 28.55 4.56 -12.35
C THR A 17 27.65 5.79 -12.31
N ALA A 18 27.66 6.48 -11.17
CA ALA A 18 27.06 7.79 -10.99
C ALA A 18 27.68 8.81 -11.96
N HIS A 19 26.84 9.54 -12.70
CA HIS A 19 27.25 10.68 -13.52
C HIS A 19 26.96 12.00 -12.80
N PRO A 20 27.88 12.98 -12.81
CA PRO A 20 27.72 14.23 -12.09
C PRO A 20 27.23 15.38 -12.99
N GLY A 21 26.43 16.28 -12.40
CA GLY A 21 26.56 17.73 -12.62
C GLY A 21 25.58 18.39 -13.60
N PHE A 22 24.46 18.88 -13.09
CA PHE A 22 23.75 20.01 -13.71
C PHE A 22 24.19 21.33 -13.06
N ARG A 23 24.76 22.20 -13.90
CA ARG A 23 25.21 23.55 -13.54
C ARG A 23 24.01 24.51 -13.52
N ALA A 24 23.86 25.24 -12.42
CA ALA A 24 22.92 26.35 -12.27
C ALA A 24 23.26 27.52 -13.21
N GLY A 25 22.34 27.85 -14.11
CA GLY A 25 22.36 29.03 -14.97
C GLY A 25 21.48 30.13 -14.39
N ARG A 26 22.12 31.20 -13.91
CA ARG A 26 21.55 32.38 -13.28
C ARG A 26 21.20 33.41 -14.35
N TRP A 27 19.92 33.68 -14.59
CA TRP A 27 19.47 34.78 -15.45
C TRP A 27 18.99 35.95 -14.60
N LEU A 28 19.65 37.10 -14.76
CA LEU A 28 19.38 38.37 -14.11
C LEU A 28 18.75 39.34 -15.13
N LEU A 29 17.69 40.02 -14.67
CA LEU A 29 17.21 41.37 -15.02
C LEU A 29 16.48 41.58 -16.36
N ALA A 30 15.21 42.02 -16.28
CA ALA A 30 14.84 43.42 -16.51
C ALA A 30 13.36 43.69 -16.16
N VAL A 31 13.12 44.71 -15.34
CA VAL A 31 11.82 45.34 -15.06
C VAL A 31 11.73 46.63 -15.88
N PRO A 32 10.57 46.97 -16.47
CA PRO A 32 10.20 48.36 -16.63
C PRO A 32 8.95 48.69 -15.81
N ALA A 33 9.07 49.76 -15.05
CA ALA A 33 8.03 50.36 -14.24
C ALA A 33 7.13 51.31 -15.07
N HIS A 34 5.99 51.62 -14.46
CA HIS A 34 5.06 52.73 -14.69
C HIS A 34 3.84 52.47 -15.59
N LEU A 35 2.68 52.30 -14.95
CA LEU A 35 1.51 53.12 -15.29
C LEU A 35 0.65 53.41 -14.05
N THR A 36 0.04 54.59 -14.10
CA THR A 36 -0.59 55.44 -13.09
C THR A 36 -1.85 54.90 -12.39
N MET A 37 -2.03 55.37 -11.15
CA MET A 37 -3.26 55.29 -10.33
C MET A 37 -4.54 55.71 -11.08
N VAL A 38 -5.64 54.98 -10.85
CA VAL A 38 -6.97 55.58 -10.63
C VAL A 38 -7.63 54.85 -9.44
N ALA A 39 -7.93 55.61 -8.40
CA ALA A 39 -8.69 55.17 -7.24
C ALA A 39 -10.19 55.08 -7.58
N GLY A 40 -10.78 53.92 -7.36
CA GLY A 40 -12.23 53.71 -7.38
C GLY A 40 -12.63 52.94 -6.13
N VAL A 41 -12.90 53.66 -5.04
CA VAL A 41 -13.47 53.09 -3.82
C VAL A 41 -14.95 52.84 -4.07
N LEU A 42 -15.33 51.58 -4.30
CA LEU A 42 -16.72 51.14 -4.20
C LEU A 42 -16.89 50.47 -2.83
N ALA A 43 -17.47 51.19 -1.88
CA ALA A 43 -17.84 50.65 -0.58
C ALA A 43 -19.05 49.72 -0.76
N VAL A 44 -18.82 48.41 -0.75
CA VAL A 44 -19.88 47.41 -0.59
C VAL A 44 -20.13 47.25 0.91
N VAL A 45 -21.25 47.79 1.37
CA VAL A 45 -21.77 47.56 2.72
C VAL A 45 -22.32 46.14 2.75
N VAL A 46 -21.53 45.19 3.25
CA VAL A 46 -22.01 43.86 3.63
C VAL A 46 -22.67 43.98 5.00
N THR A 47 -24.00 43.96 5.01
CA THR A 47 -24.78 43.80 6.24
C THR A 47 -24.56 42.40 6.80
N ALA A 48 -23.80 42.28 7.89
CA ALA A 48 -23.73 41.05 8.66
C ALA A 48 -25.09 40.80 9.34
N ALA A 49 -25.80 39.77 8.91
CA ALA A 49 -26.92 39.22 9.66
C ALA A 49 -26.37 38.39 10.84
N PRO A 50 -26.99 38.45 12.03
CA PRO A 50 -26.52 37.69 13.18
C PRO A 50 -26.87 36.21 13.00
N THR A 51 -25.84 35.37 12.94
CA THR A 51 -25.97 33.91 13.03
C THR A 51 -26.46 33.56 14.43
N ALA A 52 -27.66 32.99 14.51
CA ALA A 52 -28.16 32.40 15.73
C ALA A 52 -27.27 31.23 16.16
N LEU A 53 -26.73 31.32 17.37
CA LEU A 53 -26.08 30.22 18.07
C LEU A 53 -27.12 29.10 18.30
N VAL A 54 -27.07 28.06 17.48
CA VAL A 54 -27.67 26.77 17.82
C VAL A 54 -26.64 26.04 18.67
N ALA A 55 -26.89 25.97 19.98
CA ALA A 55 -26.15 25.13 20.90
C ALA A 55 -26.50 23.67 20.59
N GLU A 56 -25.64 23.00 19.83
CA GLU A 56 -25.71 21.55 19.65
C GLU A 56 -25.29 20.90 20.96
N SER A 57 -26.25 20.23 21.61
CA SER A 57 -26.01 19.47 22.84
C SER A 57 -25.20 18.23 22.51
N SER A 58 -23.96 18.15 23.00
CA SER A 58 -23.15 16.93 22.97
C SER A 58 -23.89 15.80 23.69
N PRO A 59 -24.08 14.62 23.06
CA PRO A 59 -24.48 13.43 23.79
C PRO A 59 -23.33 12.95 24.69
N LEU A 60 -23.69 12.57 25.91
CA LEU A 60 -22.78 12.00 26.91
C LEU A 60 -22.19 10.67 26.41
N PRO A 61 -20.94 10.32 26.78
CA PRO A 61 -20.34 9.03 26.47
C PRO A 61 -21.10 7.89 27.17
N PRO A 62 -21.22 6.70 26.54
CA PRO A 62 -21.82 5.54 27.20
C PRO A 62 -20.95 5.08 28.36
N GLU A 63 -21.63 4.88 29.49
CA GLU A 63 -21.13 4.31 30.73
C GLU A 63 -20.42 2.98 30.47
N ALA A 64 -19.14 2.90 30.83
CA ALA A 64 -18.36 1.68 30.81
C ALA A 64 -18.91 0.71 31.85
N VAL A 65 -19.65 -0.30 31.40
CA VAL A 65 -20.11 -1.40 32.25
C VAL A 65 -18.89 -2.27 32.59
N ALA A 66 -18.45 -2.18 33.85
CA ALA A 66 -17.40 -3.01 34.40
C ALA A 66 -17.80 -4.50 34.34
N ALA A 67 -17.11 -5.28 33.51
CA ALA A 67 -17.18 -6.73 33.56
C ALA A 67 -16.22 -7.25 34.64
N THR A 68 -16.81 -7.78 35.71
CA THR A 68 -16.15 -8.54 36.78
C THR A 68 -15.43 -9.78 36.21
N PRO A 69 -14.20 -10.11 36.66
CA PRO A 69 -13.49 -11.31 36.22
C PRO A 69 -14.08 -12.56 36.88
N ALA A 70 -14.47 -13.54 36.06
CA ALA A 70 -14.83 -14.89 36.53
C ALA A 70 -13.69 -15.88 36.24
N PRO A 71 -13.46 -16.88 37.12
CA PRO A 71 -12.16 -17.52 37.30
C PRO A 71 -11.81 -18.60 36.26
N SER A 72 -10.49 -18.71 36.05
CA SER A 72 -9.77 -19.75 35.33
C SER A 72 -9.92 -21.13 36.00
N PRO A 73 -10.25 -22.22 35.25
CA PRO A 73 -10.02 -23.57 35.72
C PRO A 73 -8.68 -24.11 35.21
N SER A 74 -7.76 -24.38 36.14
CA SER A 74 -6.57 -25.22 35.89
C SER A 74 -6.96 -26.69 35.69
N PRO A 75 -6.17 -27.47 34.91
CA PRO A 75 -6.52 -28.81 34.48
C PRO A 75 -6.26 -29.87 35.57
N THR A 76 -7.18 -30.83 35.70
CA THR A 76 -6.96 -32.06 36.46
C THR A 76 -6.86 -33.22 35.46
N GLY A 77 -5.70 -33.86 35.41
CA GLY A 77 -5.49 -35.07 34.64
C GLY A 77 -6.08 -36.31 35.32
N THR A 78 -6.29 -37.37 34.53
CA THR A 78 -5.90 -38.75 34.85
C THR A 78 -6.08 -39.64 33.62
N ALA A 79 -4.95 -40.23 33.22
CA ALA A 79 -4.67 -41.54 32.64
C ALA A 79 -5.75 -42.32 31.85
N GLY A 80 -5.32 -42.76 30.66
CA GLY A 80 -5.14 -44.19 30.41
C GLY A 80 -6.16 -44.83 29.47
N THR A 81 -5.80 -44.93 28.18
CA THR A 81 -6.18 -46.09 27.36
C THR A 81 -5.07 -46.38 26.37
N GLU A 82 -4.48 -47.55 26.58
CA GLU A 82 -3.56 -48.27 25.72
C GLU A 82 -4.26 -48.62 24.40
N VAL A 83 -3.68 -48.24 23.27
CA VAL A 83 -3.96 -48.89 21.98
C VAL A 83 -2.63 -49.26 21.36
N THR A 84 -2.41 -50.55 21.26
CA THR A 84 -1.25 -51.21 20.69
C THR A 84 -1.27 -51.12 19.16
N GLY A 85 -0.20 -50.56 18.62
CA GLY A 85 0.52 -51.07 17.44
C GLY A 85 -0.14 -51.00 16.06
N VAL A 86 0.37 -50.12 15.21
CA VAL A 86 1.01 -50.52 13.94
C VAL A 86 2.18 -49.57 13.69
N THR A 87 3.39 -50.12 13.69
CA THR A 87 4.59 -49.49 13.16
C THR A 87 4.47 -49.45 11.64
N ALA A 88 4.21 -48.27 11.08
CA ALA A 88 4.59 -47.93 9.73
C ALA A 88 5.60 -46.79 9.85
N SER A 89 6.87 -47.11 9.63
CA SER A 89 7.91 -46.12 9.40
C SER A 89 7.53 -45.40 8.10
N PRO A 90 7.27 -44.08 8.09
CA PRO A 90 7.26 -43.38 6.82
C PRO A 90 8.68 -43.48 6.28
N GLU A 91 8.81 -44.02 5.08
CA GLU A 91 9.99 -43.76 4.26
C GLU A 91 10.14 -42.23 4.14
N PRO A 92 11.37 -41.71 4.06
CA PRO A 92 11.58 -40.28 3.85
C PRO A 92 10.98 -39.97 2.47
N THR A 93 9.77 -39.43 2.46
CA THR A 93 9.31 -38.68 1.31
C THR A 93 10.31 -37.54 1.19
N ASP A 94 11.01 -37.45 0.06
CA ASP A 94 11.56 -36.20 -0.44
C ASP A 94 10.39 -35.24 -0.74
N GLY A 95 9.62 -34.92 0.31
CA GLY A 95 8.69 -33.82 0.34
C GLY A 95 9.52 -32.65 0.83
N TRP A 96 10.24 -32.03 -0.09
CA TRP A 96 10.55 -30.61 0.07
C TRP A 96 9.22 -29.96 0.43
N ASP A 97 9.14 -29.37 1.62
CA ASP A 97 8.24 -28.27 1.86
C ASP A 97 8.64 -27.22 0.81
N PRO A 98 7.88 -27.02 -0.29
CA PRO A 98 8.16 -25.91 -1.15
C PRO A 98 7.61 -24.73 -0.37
N ALA A 99 8.42 -24.22 0.57
CA ALA A 99 8.15 -22.92 1.16
C ALA A 99 7.82 -22.00 -0.02
N SER A 100 6.60 -21.46 0.01
CA SER A 100 6.13 -20.61 -1.08
C SER A 100 7.10 -19.45 -1.26
N GLU A 101 7.21 -18.88 -2.46
CA GLU A 101 8.13 -17.77 -2.70
C GLU A 101 7.87 -16.61 -1.73
N ALA A 102 6.60 -16.35 -1.44
CA ALA A 102 6.19 -15.38 -0.43
C ALA A 102 6.70 -15.73 0.98
N LEU A 103 6.67 -17.00 1.40
CA LEU A 103 7.17 -17.43 2.71
C LEU A 103 8.70 -17.27 2.80
N VAL A 104 9.41 -17.61 1.73
CA VAL A 104 10.87 -17.40 1.64
C VAL A 104 11.21 -15.92 1.73
N ALA A 105 10.49 -15.06 1.01
CA ALA A 105 10.67 -13.61 1.06
C ALA A 105 10.37 -13.04 2.46
N LEU A 106 9.27 -13.49 3.10
CA LEU A 106 8.92 -13.09 4.47
C LEU A 106 10.05 -13.40 5.45
N HIS A 107 10.72 -14.55 5.29
CA HIS A 107 11.83 -14.93 6.15
C HIS A 107 13.04 -13.99 6.02
N SER A 108 13.23 -13.39 4.85
CA SER A 108 14.30 -12.43 4.57
C SER A 108 14.04 -11.02 5.11
N LEU A 109 12.78 -10.66 5.40
CA LEU A 109 12.45 -9.34 5.95
C LEU A 109 13.04 -9.15 7.34
N GLU A 110 13.64 -7.97 7.56
CA GLU A 110 14.17 -7.54 8.85
C GLU A 110 13.05 -7.38 9.87
N VAL A 111 13.28 -7.90 11.08
CA VAL A 111 12.34 -7.77 12.20
C VAL A 111 12.81 -6.65 13.12
N ALA A 112 11.96 -5.64 13.32
CA ALA A 112 12.22 -4.51 14.21
C ALA A 112 10.96 -4.12 14.98
N ASP A 113 11.12 -3.35 16.06
CA ASP A 113 10.00 -2.71 16.75
C ASP A 113 9.39 -1.62 15.85
N THR A 114 8.09 -1.34 16.03
CA THR A 114 7.41 -0.26 15.29
C THR A 114 8.11 1.08 15.51
N GLY A 115 8.50 1.72 14.40
CA GLY A 115 9.13 3.03 14.42
C GLY A 115 8.19 4.16 14.83
N SER A 116 8.78 5.31 15.17
CA SER A 116 8.00 6.48 15.57
C SER A 116 7.26 7.13 14.40
N MET A 117 6.07 7.66 14.65
CA MET A 117 5.30 8.47 13.68
C MET A 117 5.71 9.95 13.65
N ALA A 118 6.76 10.33 14.37
CA ALA A 118 7.20 11.73 14.42
C ALA A 118 7.55 12.26 13.03
N GLY A 119 6.97 13.41 12.67
CA GLY A 119 7.21 14.07 11.39
C GLY A 119 6.50 13.45 10.19
N TYR A 120 5.63 12.46 10.42
CA TYR A 120 4.74 11.94 9.39
C TYR A 120 3.72 12.99 8.97
N ASP A 121 3.65 13.21 7.67
CA ASP A 121 2.59 13.95 7.00
C ASP A 121 2.50 13.33 5.60
N ARG A 122 1.37 12.70 5.28
CA ARG A 122 1.27 11.85 4.09
C ARG A 122 1.61 12.63 2.81
N SER A 123 0.95 13.75 2.58
CA SER A 123 1.13 14.53 1.35
C SER A 123 2.51 15.20 1.29
N ALA A 124 3.02 15.75 2.40
CA ALA A 124 4.34 16.38 2.40
C ALA A 124 5.51 15.38 2.32
N ARG A 125 5.30 14.11 2.69
CA ARG A 125 6.35 13.08 2.65
C ARG A 125 6.30 12.21 1.41
N PHE A 126 5.13 11.90 0.88
CA PHE A 126 4.97 10.98 -0.24
C PHE A 126 4.54 11.67 -1.54
N GLY A 127 4.07 12.92 -1.48
CA GLY A 127 3.58 13.64 -2.65
C GLY A 127 2.12 13.33 -2.96
N ASP A 128 1.80 13.39 -4.25
CA ASP A 128 0.47 13.13 -4.81
C ASP A 128 0.60 12.14 -5.98
N TRP A 129 -0.52 11.78 -6.59
CA TRP A 129 -0.55 11.00 -7.83
C TRP A 129 0.21 11.73 -8.94
N ILE A 130 1.09 11.00 -9.63
CA ILE A 130 1.90 11.54 -10.74
C ILE A 130 1.47 10.93 -12.06
N ASP A 131 1.84 11.57 -13.16
CA ASP A 131 1.89 10.98 -14.49
C ASP A 131 3.38 10.64 -14.72
N ALA A 132 3.73 9.35 -14.62
CA ALA A 132 5.12 8.92 -14.54
C ALA A 132 5.76 8.72 -15.92
N ASP A 133 4.95 8.42 -16.94
CA ASP A 133 5.38 8.14 -18.31
C ASP A 133 4.94 9.21 -19.33
N ASP A 134 4.39 10.33 -18.84
CA ASP A 134 3.93 11.48 -19.61
C ASP A 134 2.84 11.10 -20.63
N ASP A 135 2.00 10.11 -20.29
CA ASP A 135 0.96 9.58 -21.17
C ASP A 135 -0.39 10.28 -21.03
N CYS A 136 -0.54 11.19 -20.05
CA CYS A 136 -1.72 11.93 -19.57
C CYS A 136 -2.49 11.34 -18.39
N ALA A 137 -2.32 10.05 -18.07
CA ALA A 137 -3.00 9.42 -16.95
C ALA A 137 -2.19 9.62 -15.66
N SER A 138 -2.87 10.03 -14.59
CA SER A 138 -2.25 9.96 -13.26
C SER A 138 -2.20 8.50 -12.81
N THR A 139 -1.30 8.15 -11.89
CA THR A 139 -1.26 6.80 -11.30
C THR A 139 -2.60 6.39 -10.71
N ARG A 140 -3.40 7.33 -10.19
CA ARG A 140 -4.77 7.01 -9.77
C ARG A 140 -5.63 6.51 -10.93
N ASP A 141 -5.58 7.20 -12.06
CA ASP A 141 -6.36 6.86 -13.25
C ASP A 141 -5.84 5.59 -13.94
N GLU A 142 -4.52 5.35 -13.92
CA GLU A 142 -3.93 4.08 -14.35
C GLU A 142 -4.47 2.89 -13.55
N ILE A 143 -4.50 3.01 -12.21
CA ILE A 143 -4.99 1.92 -11.35
C ILE A 143 -6.50 1.74 -11.49
N LEU A 144 -7.28 2.83 -11.62
CA LEU A 144 -8.71 2.72 -11.94
C LEU A 144 -8.93 2.04 -13.29
N ALA A 145 -8.13 2.35 -14.30
CA ALA A 145 -8.25 1.72 -15.61
C ALA A 145 -7.88 0.23 -15.60
N ARG A 146 -6.91 -0.16 -14.76
CA ARG A 146 -6.49 -1.54 -14.55
C ARG A 146 -7.59 -2.36 -13.84
N ASP A 147 -8.18 -1.81 -12.79
CA ASP A 147 -9.00 -2.57 -11.83
C ASP A 147 -10.50 -2.48 -12.10
N LEU A 148 -10.95 -1.52 -12.91
CA LEU A 148 -12.37 -1.37 -13.25
C LEU A 148 -12.73 -2.09 -14.55
N THR A 149 -13.91 -2.70 -14.55
CA THR A 149 -14.59 -3.22 -15.74
C THR A 149 -15.67 -2.26 -16.22
N ASP A 150 -16.12 -2.39 -17.47
CA ASP A 150 -17.13 -1.52 -18.09
C ASP A 150 -16.82 -0.02 -17.93
N MET A 151 -15.54 0.34 -17.98
CA MET A 151 -15.08 1.69 -17.70
C MET A 151 -15.35 2.66 -18.86
N THR A 152 -15.47 3.94 -18.51
CA THR A 152 -15.49 5.05 -19.49
C THR A 152 -14.49 6.12 -19.09
N THR A 153 -14.02 6.90 -20.06
CA THR A 153 -13.06 8.00 -19.87
C THR A 153 -13.62 9.31 -20.41
N GLU A 154 -13.26 10.45 -19.81
CA GLU A 154 -13.71 11.78 -20.28
C GLU A 154 -12.88 12.31 -21.47
N ASP A 155 -11.56 12.21 -21.39
CA ASP A 155 -10.58 12.76 -22.34
C ASP A 155 -9.61 11.69 -22.90
N GLY A 156 -9.89 10.42 -22.61
CA GLY A 156 -9.01 9.29 -22.92
C GLY A 156 -8.01 8.95 -21.82
N CYS A 157 -7.90 9.78 -20.77
CA CYS A 157 -6.95 9.62 -19.67
C CYS A 157 -7.69 9.45 -18.34
N THR A 158 -8.67 10.32 -18.11
CA THR A 158 -9.39 10.44 -16.85
C THR A 158 -10.55 9.45 -16.82
N VAL A 159 -10.50 8.47 -15.92
CA VAL A 159 -11.57 7.48 -15.73
C VAL A 159 -12.80 8.17 -15.14
N ALA A 160 -13.92 8.12 -15.86
CA ALA A 160 -15.18 8.77 -15.52
C ALA A 160 -16.12 7.85 -14.73
N SER A 161 -16.14 6.56 -15.05
CA SER A 161 -16.97 5.56 -14.39
C SER A 161 -16.45 4.14 -14.64
N GLY A 162 -16.94 3.17 -13.88
CA GLY A 162 -16.71 1.75 -14.10
C GLY A 162 -17.33 0.90 -12.99
N THR A 163 -17.10 -0.40 -13.04
CA THR A 163 -17.51 -1.34 -11.98
C THR A 163 -16.28 -2.02 -11.42
N LEU A 164 -16.08 -1.85 -10.11
CA LEU A 164 -15.07 -2.54 -9.33
C LEU A 164 -15.63 -3.88 -8.86
N ASP A 165 -14.87 -4.95 -9.08
CA ASP A 165 -15.01 -6.20 -8.31
C ASP A 165 -14.05 -6.10 -7.12
N ASP A 166 -14.56 -5.70 -5.95
CA ASP A 166 -13.72 -5.24 -4.85
C ASP A 166 -12.98 -6.42 -4.18
N PRO A 167 -11.65 -6.48 -4.25
CA PRO A 167 -10.91 -7.62 -3.72
C PRO A 167 -10.98 -7.72 -2.19
N TYR A 168 -11.28 -6.62 -1.49
CA TYR A 168 -11.31 -6.62 -0.03
C TYR A 168 -12.62 -7.13 0.56
N THR A 169 -13.74 -6.93 -0.12
CA THR A 169 -15.08 -7.32 0.36
C THR A 169 -15.75 -8.41 -0.47
N GLY A 170 -15.28 -8.66 -1.70
CA GLY A 170 -15.95 -9.53 -2.67
C GLY A 170 -17.25 -8.93 -3.24
N GLU A 171 -17.48 -7.63 -3.04
CA GLU A 171 -18.68 -6.92 -3.52
C GLU A 171 -18.41 -6.15 -4.82
N LEU A 172 -19.45 -6.04 -5.66
CA LEU A 172 -19.39 -5.16 -6.83
C LEU A 172 -19.71 -3.70 -6.42
N VAL A 173 -18.81 -2.77 -6.70
CA VAL A 173 -18.97 -1.34 -6.41
C VAL A 173 -18.96 -0.54 -7.70
N ARG A 174 -19.97 0.32 -7.90
CA ARG A 174 -19.96 1.24 -9.05
C ARG A 174 -19.11 2.46 -8.73
N PHE A 175 -18.13 2.72 -9.57
CA PHE A 175 -17.39 3.96 -9.57
C PHE A 175 -18.06 4.97 -10.49
N THR A 176 -18.22 6.20 -10.00
CA THR A 176 -18.53 7.36 -10.82
C THR A 176 -17.72 8.53 -10.29
N ARG A 177 -16.92 9.15 -11.15
CA ARG A 177 -16.12 10.30 -10.79
C ARG A 177 -17.03 11.46 -10.42
N GLY A 178 -16.79 12.05 -9.25
CA GLY A 178 -17.59 13.15 -8.74
C GLY A 178 -17.22 13.52 -7.31
N VAL A 179 -17.53 14.75 -6.91
CA VAL A 179 -17.15 15.33 -5.60
C VAL A 179 -17.59 14.44 -4.43
N THR A 180 -18.75 13.80 -4.53
CA THR A 180 -19.33 12.97 -3.46
C THR A 180 -19.26 11.47 -3.72
N THR A 181 -18.86 11.05 -4.92
CA THR A 181 -18.93 9.64 -5.38
C THR A 181 -17.55 9.06 -5.65
N SER A 182 -16.53 9.90 -5.90
CA SER A 182 -15.16 9.43 -6.09
C SER A 182 -14.58 8.74 -4.83
N SER A 183 -15.17 8.96 -3.65
CA SER A 183 -14.77 8.29 -2.41
C SER A 183 -15.32 6.87 -2.27
N ASP A 184 -16.28 6.47 -3.10
CA ASP A 184 -16.89 5.13 -3.07
C ASP A 184 -15.88 4.06 -3.51
N VAL A 185 -14.98 4.43 -4.43
CA VAL A 185 -13.80 3.64 -4.82
C VAL A 185 -12.53 4.47 -4.59
N GLN A 186 -11.64 3.97 -3.75
CA GLN A 186 -10.37 4.58 -3.42
C GLN A 186 -9.22 3.75 -3.99
N ILE A 187 -8.06 4.38 -4.18
CA ILE A 187 -6.83 3.64 -4.45
C ILE A 187 -6.15 3.45 -3.10
N ASP A 188 -6.11 2.21 -2.63
CA ASP A 188 -5.40 1.84 -1.40
C ASP A 188 -3.92 1.62 -1.70
N HIS A 189 -3.11 1.96 -0.70
CA HIS A 189 -1.74 1.47 -0.60
C HIS A 189 -1.75 0.19 0.24
N VAL A 190 -1.52 -0.97 -0.38
CA VAL A 190 -1.60 -2.28 0.28
C VAL A 190 -0.73 -2.31 1.54
N VAL A 191 0.50 -1.78 1.45
CA VAL A 191 1.26 -1.24 2.60
C VAL A 191 0.94 0.25 2.72
N ALA A 192 0.16 0.63 3.74
CA ALA A 192 -0.28 2.01 3.93
C ALA A 192 0.91 2.97 4.12
N ALA A 193 0.78 4.22 3.66
CA ALA A 193 1.86 5.22 3.78
C ALA A 193 2.30 5.48 5.23
N GLY A 194 1.38 5.41 6.20
CA GLY A 194 1.70 5.54 7.62
C GLY A 194 2.41 4.30 8.16
N ASN A 195 1.99 3.11 7.74
CA ASN A 195 2.69 1.87 8.05
C ASN A 195 4.12 1.87 7.48
N ALA A 196 4.28 2.29 6.23
CA ALA A 196 5.58 2.42 5.57
C ALA A 196 6.48 3.39 6.34
N TRP A 197 5.94 4.54 6.77
CA TRP A 197 6.66 5.48 7.62
C TRP A 197 7.14 4.83 8.93
N ALA A 198 6.26 4.12 9.63
CA ALA A 198 6.62 3.43 10.87
C ALA A 198 7.63 2.29 10.66
N SER A 199 7.74 1.73 9.44
CA SER A 199 8.55 0.54 9.14
C SER A 199 9.83 0.81 8.36
N GLY A 200 10.16 2.07 8.04
CA GLY A 200 11.46 2.42 7.43
C GLY A 200 11.42 3.51 6.36
N ALA A 201 10.25 3.86 5.83
CA ALA A 201 10.13 4.87 4.76
C ALA A 201 10.55 6.29 5.18
N ARG A 202 10.79 6.50 6.48
CA ARG A 202 11.37 7.73 7.03
C ARG A 202 12.76 8.03 6.50
N ASP A 203 13.54 6.96 6.32
CA ASP A 203 14.95 7.02 5.96
C ASP A 203 15.14 6.95 4.44
N LEU A 204 14.08 6.61 3.71
CA LEU A 204 14.04 6.74 2.26
C LEU A 204 14.17 8.21 1.83
N SER A 205 14.86 8.41 0.71
CA SER A 205 14.89 9.71 0.05
C SER A 205 13.49 10.15 -0.38
N GLN A 206 13.34 11.45 -0.65
CA GLN A 206 12.07 11.97 -1.12
C GLN A 206 11.61 11.31 -2.43
N ALA A 207 12.55 11.01 -3.34
CA ALA A 207 12.24 10.35 -4.61
C ALA A 207 11.76 8.91 -4.40
N GLU A 208 12.39 8.15 -3.51
CA GLU A 208 11.97 6.78 -3.17
C GLU A 208 10.59 6.75 -2.51
N ARG A 209 10.26 7.73 -1.65
CA ARG A 209 8.90 7.84 -1.11
C ARG A 209 7.85 8.14 -2.17
N VAL A 210 8.17 9.00 -3.15
CA VAL A 210 7.26 9.27 -4.28
C VAL A 210 7.09 8.02 -5.14
N ALA A 211 8.17 7.26 -5.38
CA ALA A 211 8.10 5.99 -6.08
C ALA A 211 7.21 4.99 -5.33
N PHE A 212 7.44 4.77 -4.03
CA PHE A 212 6.58 3.93 -3.18
C PHE A 212 5.10 4.30 -3.27
N TYR A 213 4.80 5.61 -3.29
CA TYR A 213 3.43 6.09 -3.33
C TYR A 213 2.73 5.87 -4.67
N ASN A 214 3.50 5.77 -5.75
CA ASN A 214 2.98 5.63 -7.11
C ASN A 214 3.33 4.27 -7.73
N ASP A 215 3.71 3.28 -6.91
CA ASP A 215 4.10 1.95 -7.36
C ASP A 215 2.86 1.06 -7.58
N PRO A 216 2.56 0.61 -8.81
CA PRO A 216 1.41 -0.25 -9.07
C PRO A 216 1.41 -1.57 -8.29
N LEU A 217 2.57 -2.07 -7.85
CA LEU A 217 2.69 -3.24 -6.96
C LEU A 217 2.02 -2.97 -5.59
N ASN A 218 2.05 -1.72 -5.13
CA ASN A 218 1.50 -1.34 -3.83
C ASN A 218 0.08 -0.76 -3.95
N LEU A 219 -0.54 -0.70 -5.13
CA LEU A 219 -1.81 0.01 -5.34
C LEU A 219 -2.93 -0.92 -5.81
N LEU A 220 -4.11 -0.78 -5.22
CA LEU A 220 -5.35 -1.45 -5.63
C LEU A 220 -6.54 -0.50 -5.56
N ALA A 221 -7.44 -0.54 -6.55
CA ALA A 221 -8.76 0.06 -6.40
C ALA A 221 -9.60 -0.79 -5.44
N VAL A 222 -10.17 -0.16 -4.41
CA VAL A 222 -10.95 -0.83 -3.37
C VAL A 222 -12.15 -0.01 -2.91
N ALA A 223 -13.12 -0.65 -2.27
CA ALA A 223 -14.25 0.04 -1.69
C ALA A 223 -13.82 1.04 -0.59
N GLY A 224 -14.34 2.28 -0.67
CA GLY A 224 -13.93 3.36 0.22
C GLY A 224 -14.11 3.08 1.72
N PRO A 225 -15.27 2.56 2.17
CA PRO A 225 -15.48 2.28 3.60
C PRO A 225 -14.54 1.22 4.18
N VAL A 226 -14.25 0.15 3.42
CA VAL A 226 -13.34 -0.90 3.91
C VAL A 226 -11.91 -0.37 3.99
N ASN A 227 -11.48 0.44 3.02
CA ASN A 227 -10.18 1.09 3.05
C ASN A 227 -10.04 2.09 4.23
N ALA A 228 -11.10 2.86 4.49
CA ALA A 228 -11.13 3.75 5.65
C ALA A 228 -11.02 2.96 6.98
N SER A 229 -11.58 1.75 7.03
CA SER A 229 -11.46 0.87 8.20
C SER A 229 -10.05 0.31 8.41
N LYS A 230 -9.32 0.05 7.30
CA LYS A 230 -7.92 -0.40 7.29
C LYS A 230 -6.98 0.67 7.86
N SER A 231 -7.20 1.94 7.49
CA SER A 231 -6.34 3.06 7.92
C SER A 231 -4.85 2.78 7.63
N ASP A 232 -3.96 3.02 8.61
CA ASP A 232 -2.52 2.75 8.53
C ASP A 232 -2.12 1.38 9.14
N SER A 233 -3.08 0.46 9.35
CA SER A 233 -2.82 -0.80 10.07
C SER A 233 -1.91 -1.78 9.30
N PRO A 234 -0.96 -2.44 10.00
CA PRO A 234 -0.22 -3.60 9.49
C PRO A 234 -1.08 -4.87 9.42
N ALA A 235 -0.52 -5.93 8.81
CA ALA A 235 -1.21 -7.22 8.62
C ALA A 235 -1.59 -7.97 9.91
N ASP A 236 -0.99 -7.66 11.06
CA ASP A 236 -1.38 -8.21 12.37
C ASP A 236 -2.58 -7.49 13.02
N GLU A 237 -2.91 -6.28 12.56
CA GLU A 237 -4.03 -5.50 13.07
C GLU A 237 -5.24 -5.53 12.12
N TRP A 238 -5.00 -5.67 10.82
CA TRP A 238 -6.05 -5.67 9.82
C TRP A 238 -5.73 -6.62 8.66
N LEU A 239 -6.72 -7.41 8.26
CA LEU A 239 -6.70 -8.22 7.04
C LEU A 239 -8.03 -8.00 6.30
N PRO A 240 -8.05 -8.15 4.96
CA PRO A 240 -9.29 -8.09 4.19
C PRO A 240 -10.39 -9.00 4.76
N PRO A 241 -11.63 -8.50 4.86
CA PRO A 241 -12.79 -9.33 5.21
C PRO A 241 -12.97 -10.52 4.27
N GLU A 242 -12.73 -10.33 2.97
CA GLU A 242 -12.72 -11.40 1.98
C GLU A 242 -11.51 -12.32 2.22
N GLU A 243 -11.79 -13.51 2.76
CA GLU A 243 -10.72 -14.44 3.19
C GLU A 243 -9.93 -15.00 2.01
N SER A 244 -10.59 -15.20 0.86
CA SER A 244 -9.94 -15.73 -0.33
C SER A 244 -8.84 -14.80 -0.88
N PHE A 245 -8.93 -13.49 -0.59
CA PHE A 245 -7.94 -12.51 -1.03
C PHE A 245 -6.74 -12.35 -0.07
N ARG A 246 -6.79 -12.92 1.14
CA ARG A 246 -5.75 -12.69 2.17
C ARG A 246 -4.36 -13.19 1.77
N CYS A 247 -4.27 -14.28 1.01
CA CYS A 247 -3.00 -14.82 0.53
C CYS A 247 -2.28 -13.80 -0.37
N GLU A 248 -3.00 -13.25 -1.34
CA GLU A 248 -2.49 -12.24 -2.27
C GLU A 248 -2.15 -10.95 -1.52
N TYR A 249 -3.05 -10.46 -0.67
CA TYR A 249 -2.81 -9.27 0.17
C TYR A 249 -1.50 -9.36 0.97
N VAL A 250 -1.27 -10.48 1.66
CA VAL A 250 -0.04 -10.69 2.45
C VAL A 250 1.18 -10.83 1.55
N ALA A 251 1.09 -11.56 0.43
CA ALA A 251 2.20 -11.68 -0.51
C ALA A 251 2.60 -10.33 -1.11
N THR A 252 1.62 -9.49 -1.47
CA THR A 252 1.85 -8.12 -1.95
C THR A 252 2.51 -7.25 -0.88
N GLN A 253 2.05 -7.29 0.37
CA GLN A 253 2.74 -6.57 1.45
C GLN A 253 4.20 -7.01 1.61
N ILE A 254 4.48 -8.31 1.53
CA ILE A 254 5.85 -8.84 1.62
C ILE A 254 6.70 -8.34 0.44
N ALA A 255 6.16 -8.36 -0.77
CA ALA A 255 6.85 -7.90 -1.97
C ALA A 255 7.22 -6.42 -1.87
N VAL A 256 6.25 -5.58 -1.49
CA VAL A 256 6.47 -4.14 -1.28
C VAL A 256 7.49 -3.88 -0.17
N LYS A 257 7.36 -4.56 0.98
CA LYS A 257 8.32 -4.38 2.07
C LYS A 257 9.73 -4.81 1.69
N ALA A 258 9.87 -5.87 0.90
CA ALA A 258 11.16 -6.31 0.37
C ALA A 258 11.76 -5.29 -0.62
N GLU A 259 10.97 -4.79 -1.57
CA GLU A 259 11.39 -3.81 -2.58
C GLU A 259 11.93 -2.51 -1.95
N TYR A 260 11.23 -2.00 -0.93
CA TYR A 260 11.54 -0.71 -0.30
C TYR A 260 12.38 -0.83 0.99
N GLY A 261 12.85 -2.04 1.34
CA GLY A 261 13.65 -2.27 2.54
C GLY A 261 12.93 -1.94 3.84
N LEU A 262 11.61 -2.14 3.88
CA LEU A 262 10.78 -1.89 5.05
C LEU A 262 10.81 -3.09 6.00
N GLN A 263 10.81 -2.81 7.29
CA GLN A 263 10.81 -3.82 8.34
C GLN A 263 9.39 -4.34 8.62
N VAL A 264 9.34 -5.48 9.30
CA VAL A 264 8.12 -6.04 9.90
C VAL A 264 8.29 -6.16 11.41
N THR A 265 7.19 -6.04 12.15
CA THR A 265 7.23 -6.38 13.58
C THR A 265 7.22 -7.90 13.77
N THR A 266 7.56 -8.36 14.98
CA THR A 266 7.43 -9.80 15.30
C THR A 266 5.98 -10.27 15.17
N ALA A 267 5.01 -9.44 15.56
CA ALA A 267 3.59 -9.76 15.46
C ALA A 267 3.11 -9.79 14.01
N GLU A 268 3.48 -8.79 13.21
CA GLU A 268 3.18 -8.70 11.78
C GLU A 268 3.75 -9.91 11.02
N LYS A 269 5.03 -10.24 11.24
CA LYS A 269 5.67 -11.41 10.61
C LYS A 269 4.97 -12.71 10.98
N ALA A 270 4.53 -12.86 12.22
CA ALA A 270 3.78 -14.04 12.66
C ALA A 270 2.39 -14.11 12.02
N ALA A 271 1.68 -12.99 11.91
CA ALA A 271 0.38 -12.91 11.24
C ALA A 271 0.50 -13.26 9.75
N MET A 272 1.48 -12.68 9.05
CA MET A 272 1.76 -12.99 7.65
C MET A 272 2.09 -14.47 7.45
N ALA A 273 2.94 -15.07 8.29
CA ALA A 273 3.26 -16.49 8.24
C ALA A 273 2.02 -17.38 8.51
N GLY A 274 1.15 -16.95 9.43
CA GLY A 274 -0.11 -17.62 9.73
C GLY A 274 -1.03 -17.67 8.51
N VAL A 275 -1.20 -16.55 7.80
CA VAL A 275 -1.96 -16.52 6.54
C VAL A 275 -1.30 -17.41 5.49
N LEU A 276 0.00 -17.26 5.24
CA LEU A 276 0.69 -18.04 4.21
C LEU A 276 0.69 -19.56 4.48
N SER A 277 0.54 -19.99 5.73
CA SER A 277 0.42 -21.42 6.07
C SER A 277 -0.81 -22.10 5.45
N THR A 278 -1.81 -21.32 5.02
CA THR A 278 -3.00 -21.80 4.33
C THR A 278 -2.94 -21.59 2.81
N CYS A 279 -1.82 -21.08 2.28
CA CYS A 279 -1.67 -20.65 0.90
C CYS A 279 -0.54 -21.46 0.21
N PRO A 280 -0.74 -22.76 -0.07
CA PRO A 280 0.31 -23.59 -0.66
C PRO A 280 0.72 -23.05 -2.03
N GLY A 281 2.02 -22.78 -2.20
CA GLY A 281 2.57 -22.29 -3.47
C GLY A 281 2.30 -20.81 -3.77
N GLN A 282 1.90 -19.99 -2.79
CA GLN A 282 1.73 -18.54 -2.99
C GLN A 282 3.01 -17.89 -3.56
N GLU A 283 2.92 -17.46 -4.81
CA GLU A 283 3.99 -16.71 -5.48
C GLU A 283 4.12 -15.31 -4.86
N LEU A 284 5.33 -14.76 -4.95
CA LEU A 284 5.57 -13.38 -4.58
C LEU A 284 5.30 -12.51 -5.82
N PRO A 285 4.32 -11.59 -5.78
CA PRO A 285 4.04 -10.75 -6.93
C PRO A 285 5.26 -9.90 -7.26
N THR A 286 5.67 -9.94 -8.52
CA THR A 286 6.64 -9.02 -9.10
C THR A 286 5.88 -8.08 -10.00
N ASP A 287 6.16 -6.78 -9.94
CA ASP A 287 5.61 -5.71 -10.79
C ASP A 287 4.65 -6.20 -11.91
N HIS A 288 3.35 -5.94 -11.73
CA HIS A 288 2.29 -6.34 -12.66
C HIS A 288 2.42 -5.73 -14.07
N ARG A 289 3.43 -4.89 -14.36
CA ARG A 289 3.75 -4.46 -15.73
C ARG A 289 4.07 -5.59 -16.71
N ASN A 290 4.28 -6.83 -16.24
CA ASN A 290 4.62 -7.97 -17.10
C ASN A 290 3.49 -8.98 -17.35
N GLU A 291 2.29 -8.79 -16.79
CA GLU A 291 1.14 -9.64 -17.10
C GLU A 291 0.19 -8.92 -18.08
N ASP A 292 0.46 -9.14 -19.36
CA ASP A 292 -0.36 -8.90 -20.57
C ASP A 292 -1.60 -7.99 -20.41
N PRO A 293 -1.59 -6.75 -20.96
CA PRO A 293 -2.81 -5.93 -21.02
C PRO A 293 -3.80 -6.58 -21.99
N ARG A 294 -4.86 -7.19 -21.45
CA ARG A 294 -5.97 -7.71 -22.26
C ARG A 294 -6.83 -6.58 -22.81
#